data_AF-A0A7C9D3T1-F1
#
_entry.id   AF-A0A7C9D3T1-F1
#
_cell.length_a   1.000
_cell.length_b   1.000
_cell.length_c   1.000
_cell.angle_alpha   90.00
_cell.angle_beta   90.00
_cell.angle_gamma   90.00
#
_symmetry.space_group_name_H-M   'P 1'
#
loop_
_entity.id
_entity.type
_entity.pdbx_description
1 polymer ?
#
loop_
_entity_poly.entity_id
_entity_poly.type
_entity_poly.pdbx_seq_one_letter_code
_entity_poly.pdbx_strand_id
1 'polypeptide(L)'
;DHELIKEMKNIQNSEGETPLHVAIKRKNIELAEILLKMDEVDRTIKDNNQKTAMDLLEATYNENKEWKQMCDVIGIDPTSRTTYKARLAHMRDIISVVAILLATITFTA
;
A
#
# COMPACT_ATOMS: atom_id res chain seq x y z
N ASP A 1 -20.66 20.01 3.44
CA ASP A 1 -20.76 18.83 2.54
C ASP A 1 -19.45 18.28 1.99
N HIS A 2 -18.26 18.81 2.36
CA HIS A 2 -16.96 18.25 1.91
C HIS A 2 -16.48 17.03 2.72
N GLU A 3 -16.95 16.83 3.96
CA GLU A 3 -16.55 15.71 4.82
C GLU A 3 -17.14 14.36 4.39
N LEU A 4 -18.35 14.34 3.83
CA LEU A 4 -19.00 13.10 3.41
C LEU A 4 -18.25 12.43 2.24
N ILE A 5 -17.76 13.23 1.29
CA ILE A 5 -16.91 12.73 0.19
C ILE A 5 -15.57 12.20 0.74
N LYS A 6 -15.07 12.80 1.84
CA LYS A 6 -13.83 12.37 2.48
C LYS A 6 -13.98 10.99 3.14
N GLU A 7 -15.11 10.71 3.78
CA GLU A 7 -15.38 9.40 4.34
C GLU A 7 -15.61 8.36 3.24
N MET A 8 -16.46 8.67 2.25
CA MET A 8 -16.89 7.69 1.24
C MET A 8 -15.75 7.01 0.46
N LYS A 9 -14.63 7.70 0.22
CA LYS A 9 -13.51 7.15 -0.55
C LYS A 9 -12.68 6.09 0.17
N ASN A 10 -12.83 5.95 1.49
CA ASN A 10 -12.11 4.97 2.31
C ASN A 10 -13.05 3.96 3.00
N ILE A 11 -14.38 4.08 2.83
CA ILE A 11 -15.35 3.15 3.42
C ILE A 11 -15.08 1.74 2.89
N GLN A 12 -15.01 0.79 3.82
CA GLN A 12 -14.91 -0.62 3.49
C GLN A 12 -16.32 -1.23 3.32
N ASN A 13 -16.51 -2.01 2.26
CA ASN A 13 -17.71 -2.84 2.11
C ASN A 13 -17.61 -4.09 3.02
N SER A 14 -18.56 -5.02 2.89
CA SER A 14 -18.57 -6.29 3.65
C SER A 14 -17.36 -7.20 3.40
N GLU A 15 -16.64 -7.00 2.30
CA GLU A 15 -15.41 -7.72 1.97
C GLU A 15 -14.14 -6.99 2.47
N GLY A 16 -14.29 -5.91 3.21
CA GLY A 16 -13.17 -5.07 3.65
C GLY A 16 -12.62 -4.18 2.52
N GLU A 17 -13.31 -4.09 1.39
CA GLU A 17 -12.81 -3.39 0.21
C GLU A 17 -13.15 -1.91 0.24
N THR A 18 -12.15 -1.07 0.05
CA THR A 18 -12.35 0.35 -0.27
C THR A 18 -12.80 0.53 -1.72
N PRO A 19 -13.38 1.68 -2.11
CA PRO A 19 -13.65 2.00 -3.51
C PRO A 19 -12.48 1.76 -4.46
N LEU A 20 -11.24 1.99 -4.01
CA LEU A 20 -10.05 1.73 -4.81
C LEU A 20 -9.79 0.23 -5.04
N HIS A 21 -10.03 -0.63 -4.03
CA HIS A 21 -9.98 -2.09 -4.23
C HIS A 21 -10.98 -2.53 -5.30
N VAL A 22 -12.22 -2.05 -5.20
CA VAL A 22 -13.30 -2.40 -6.12
C VAL A 22 -12.97 -1.92 -7.54
N ALA A 23 -12.44 -0.71 -7.71
CA ALA A 23 -12.04 -0.17 -9.01
C ALA A 23 -10.99 -1.06 -9.69
N ILE A 24 -9.96 -1.48 -8.96
CA ILE A 24 -8.88 -2.34 -9.47
C ILE A 24 -9.42 -3.74 -9.80
N LYS A 25 -10.17 -4.38 -8.89
CA LYS A 25 -10.75 -5.72 -9.13
C LYS A 25 -11.69 -5.75 -10.33
N ARG A 26 -12.46 -4.68 -10.53
CA ARG A 26 -13.36 -4.54 -11.69
C ARG A 26 -12.66 -4.07 -12.96
N LYS A 27 -11.33 -3.91 -12.93
CA LYS A 27 -10.52 -3.40 -14.06
C LYS A 27 -11.00 -2.04 -14.58
N ASN A 28 -11.59 -1.23 -13.70
CA ASN A 28 -12.05 0.12 -14.04
C ASN A 28 -10.88 1.11 -13.88
N ILE A 29 -10.11 1.27 -14.97
CA ILE A 29 -8.91 2.11 -15.02
C ILE A 29 -9.23 3.57 -14.72
N GLU A 30 -10.29 4.11 -15.31
CA GLU A 30 -10.68 5.52 -15.15
C GLU A 30 -11.01 5.84 -13.70
N LEU A 31 -11.82 5.00 -13.04
CA LEU A 31 -12.13 5.18 -11.64
C LEU A 31 -10.90 5.02 -10.73
N ALA A 32 -10.04 4.04 -11.03
CA ALA A 32 -8.80 3.84 -10.27
C ALA A 32 -7.85 5.03 -10.43
N GLU A 33 -7.71 5.57 -11.63
CA GLU A 33 -6.91 6.77 -11.90
C GLU A 33 -7.40 7.98 -11.11
N ILE A 34 -8.71 8.23 -11.12
CA ILE A 34 -9.31 9.33 -10.36
C ILE A 34 -9.00 9.17 -8.87
N LEU A 35 -9.23 7.98 -8.32
CA LEU A 35 -8.99 7.70 -6.89
C LEU A 35 -7.50 7.78 -6.53
N LEU A 36 -6.60 7.31 -7.40
CA LEU A 36 -5.15 7.37 -7.18
C LEU A 36 -4.60 8.80 -7.22
N LYS A 37 -5.25 9.72 -7.93
CA LYS A 37 -4.89 11.15 -7.96
C LYS A 37 -5.35 11.92 -6.72
N MET A 38 -6.16 11.33 -5.86
CA MET A 38 -6.66 11.98 -4.64
C MET A 38 -5.72 11.72 -3.46
N ASP A 39 -5.30 12.78 -2.77
CA ASP A 39 -4.35 12.70 -1.65
C ASP A 39 -4.93 12.00 -0.42
N GLU A 40 -6.25 12.02 -0.23
CA GLU A 40 -6.89 11.52 0.98
C GLU A 40 -7.51 10.13 0.81
N VAL A 41 -7.19 9.45 -0.29
CA VAL A 41 -7.44 8.00 -0.46
C VAL A 41 -6.36 7.23 0.30
N ASP A 42 -6.78 6.48 1.30
CA ASP A 42 -5.90 5.63 2.09
C ASP A 42 -5.62 4.33 1.35
N ARG A 43 -4.38 4.21 0.88
CA ARG A 43 -3.86 3.07 0.12
C ARG A 43 -3.36 1.93 1.02
N THR A 44 -3.40 2.10 2.33
CA THR A 44 -2.87 1.15 3.32
C THR A 44 -3.94 0.25 3.92
N ILE A 45 -5.23 0.60 3.74
CA ILE A 45 -6.36 -0.21 4.17
C ILE A 45 -6.31 -1.57 3.48
N LYS A 46 -6.56 -2.63 4.25
CA LYS A 46 -6.55 -4.00 3.79
C LYS A 46 -7.97 -4.55 3.67
N ASP A 47 -8.20 -5.33 2.61
CA ASP A 47 -9.37 -6.18 2.47
C ASP A 47 -9.33 -7.39 3.43
N ASN A 48 -10.39 -8.20 3.40
CA ASN A 48 -10.49 -9.42 4.23
C ASN A 48 -9.40 -10.45 3.91
N ASN A 49 -8.75 -10.37 2.74
CA ASN A 49 -7.62 -11.22 2.34
C ASN A 49 -6.27 -10.63 2.75
N GLN A 50 -6.26 -9.57 3.58
CA GLN A 50 -5.06 -8.86 4.01
C GLN A 50 -4.31 -8.18 2.86
N LYS A 51 -4.97 -7.92 1.73
CA LYS A 51 -4.41 -7.21 0.58
C LYS A 51 -4.81 -5.76 0.62
N THR A 52 -3.84 -4.87 0.39
CA THR A 52 -4.11 -3.47 0.12
C THR A 52 -4.52 -3.27 -1.34
N ALA A 53 -5.13 -2.12 -1.64
CA ALA A 53 -5.42 -1.75 -3.01
C ALA A 53 -4.15 -1.69 -3.88
N MET A 54 -3.01 -1.29 -3.29
CA MET A 54 -1.72 -1.28 -3.98
C MET A 54 -1.20 -2.71 -4.29
N ASP A 55 -1.44 -3.69 -3.39
CA ASP A 55 -1.07 -5.09 -3.67
C ASP A 55 -1.87 -5.65 -4.86
N LEU A 56 -3.14 -5.24 -5.00
CA LEU A 56 -3.96 -5.61 -6.15
C LEU A 56 -3.50 -4.88 -7.42
N LEU A 57 -3.10 -3.61 -7.29
CA LEU A 57 -2.54 -2.84 -8.40
C LEU A 57 -1.23 -3.46 -8.91
N GLU A 58 -0.35 -3.91 -8.03
CA GLU A 58 0.89 -4.62 -8.39
C GLU A 58 0.61 -5.90 -9.21
N ALA A 59 -0.40 -6.67 -8.80
CA ALA A 59 -0.79 -7.88 -9.51
C ALA A 59 -1.32 -7.57 -10.93
N THR A 60 -2.17 -6.54 -11.06
CA THR A 60 -2.76 -6.13 -12.34
C THR A 60 -1.78 -5.39 -13.27
N TYR A 61 -0.81 -4.68 -12.69
CA TYR A 61 0.21 -3.90 -13.39
C TYR A 61 1.04 -4.75 -14.37
N ASN A 62 1.33 -6.00 -14.00
CA ASN A 62 2.11 -6.92 -14.83
C ASN A 62 1.30 -7.56 -15.97
N GLU A 63 -0.03 -7.49 -15.91
CA GLU A 63 -0.93 -8.20 -16.84
C GLU A 63 -1.45 -7.31 -17.98
N ASN A 64 -1.50 -5.99 -17.80
CA ASN A 64 -2.12 -5.07 -18.78
C ASN A 64 -1.27 -3.79 -19.02
N LYS A 65 -0.96 -3.52 -20.30
CA LYS A 65 -0.24 -2.32 -20.74
C LYS A 65 -0.95 -1.01 -20.39
N GLU A 66 -2.28 -1.00 -20.37
CA GLU A 66 -3.08 0.19 -20.04
C GLU A 66 -2.92 0.59 -18.58
N TRP A 67 -2.91 -0.39 -17.67
CA TRP A 67 -2.66 -0.17 -16.25
C TRP A 67 -1.24 0.36 -16.02
N LYS A 68 -0.27 -0.16 -16.77
CA LYS A 68 1.10 0.36 -16.75
C LYS A 68 1.16 1.82 -17.22
N GLN A 69 0.55 2.14 -18.36
CA GLN A 69 0.50 3.52 -18.86
C GLN A 69 -0.16 4.48 -17.88
N MET A 70 -1.27 4.08 -17.26
CA MET A 70 -1.94 4.89 -16.23
C MET A 70 -1.01 5.15 -15.03
N CYS A 71 -0.33 4.12 -14.52
CA CYS A 71 0.62 4.27 -13.43
C CYS A 71 1.79 5.20 -13.79
N ASP A 72 2.33 5.06 -15.01
CA ASP A 72 3.41 5.91 -15.54
C ASP A 72 2.97 7.38 -15.65
N VAL A 73 1.74 7.64 -16.09
CA VAL A 73 1.17 9.00 -16.21
C VAL A 73 0.96 9.65 -14.85
N ILE A 74 0.50 8.90 -13.84
CA ILE A 74 0.30 9.42 -12.48
C ILE A 74 1.64 9.51 -11.73
N GLY A 75 2.68 8.81 -12.19
CA GLY A 75 3.98 8.73 -11.53
C GLY A 75 3.95 7.84 -10.27
N ILE A 76 3.08 6.84 -10.25
CA ILE A 76 2.96 5.87 -9.15
C ILE A 76 3.66 4.57 -9.60
N ASP A 77 4.54 4.05 -8.75
CA ASP A 77 5.13 2.72 -8.93
C ASP A 77 4.50 1.71 -7.95
N PRO A 78 3.59 0.83 -8.41
CA PRO A 78 2.94 -0.17 -7.56
C PRO A 78 3.91 -1.23 -7.02
N THR A 79 5.05 -1.42 -7.67
CA THR A 79 6.04 -2.44 -7.30
C THR A 79 7.02 -1.95 -6.24
N SER A 80 7.02 -0.65 -5.95
CA SER A 80 7.80 -0.06 -4.88
C SER A 80 7.25 -0.55 -3.52
N ARG A 81 7.74 -1.70 -3.05
CA ARG A 81 7.35 -2.31 -1.76
C ARG A 81 7.65 -1.36 -0.61
N THR A 82 6.70 -0.49 -0.30
CA THR A 82 6.69 0.36 0.89
C THR A 82 6.67 -0.50 2.15
N THR A 83 6.08 -1.71 2.09
CA THR A 83 5.93 -2.63 3.22
C THR A 83 7.20 -3.40 3.59
N TYR A 84 7.96 -3.94 2.63
CA TYR A 84 9.20 -4.67 2.93
C TYR A 84 10.32 -3.73 3.36
N LYS A 85 10.52 -2.59 2.70
CA LYS A 85 11.51 -1.59 3.13
C LYS A 85 11.19 -1.00 4.50
N ALA A 86 9.93 -0.64 4.78
CA ALA A 86 9.55 -0.10 6.09
C ALA A 86 9.67 -1.15 7.21
N ARG A 87 9.25 -2.39 6.95
CA ARG A 87 9.40 -3.50 7.92
C ARG A 87 10.87 -3.88 8.13
N LEU A 88 11.67 -3.89 7.07
CA LEU A 88 13.11 -4.15 7.14
C LEU A 88 13.84 -3.04 7.89
N ALA A 89 13.47 -1.77 7.69
CA ALA A 89 14.00 -0.64 8.46
C ALA A 89 13.72 -0.83 9.96
N HIS A 90 12.46 -1.10 10.34
CA HIS A 90 12.10 -1.38 11.72
C HIS A 90 12.81 -2.62 12.31
N MET A 91 12.96 -3.70 11.55
CA MET A 91 13.68 -4.90 12.01
C MET A 91 15.18 -4.68 12.16
N ARG A 92 15.79 -3.87 11.29
CA ARG A 92 17.23 -3.54 11.35
C ARG A 92 17.56 -2.82 12.65
N ASP A 93 16.75 -1.85 13.03
CA ASP A 93 16.97 -1.05 14.25
C ASP A 93 16.89 -1.93 15.51
N ILE A 94 15.95 -2.88 15.56
CA ILE A 94 15.82 -3.83 16.68
C ILE A 94 17.05 -4.77 16.74
N ILE A 95 17.48 -5.34 15.61
CA ILE A 95 18.62 -6.27 15.58
C ILE A 95 19.92 -5.56 15.98
N SER A 96 20.13 -4.32 15.54
CA SER A 96 21.29 -3.53 15.93
C SER A 96 21.36 -3.27 17.44
N VAL A 97 20.23 -2.98 18.09
CA VAL A 97 20.19 -2.77 19.56
C VAL A 97 20.53 -4.07 20.31
N VAL A 98 20.00 -5.21 19.88
CA VAL A 98 20.27 -6.51 20.50
C VAL A 98 21.74 -6.91 20.35
N ALA A 99 22.34 -6.67 19.18
CA ALA A 99 23.75 -6.95 18.95
C ALA A 99 24.68 -6.10 19.83
N ILE A 100 24.35 -4.81 20.04
CA ILE A 100 25.10 -3.92 20.93
C ILE A 100 25.04 -4.43 22.37
N LEU A 101 23.85 -4.79 22.86
CA LEU A 101 23.67 -5.32 24.22
C LEU A 101 24.49 -6.60 24.44
N LEU A 102 24.41 -7.55 23.51
CA LEU A 102 25.19 -8.79 23.59
C LEU A 102 26.70 -8.51 23.59
N ALA A 103 27.17 -7.62 22.71
CA ALA A 103 28.58 -7.23 22.65
C ALA A 103 29.06 -6.60 23.97
N THR A 104 28.25 -5.73 24.58
CA THR A 104 28.60 -5.11 25.87
C THR A 104 28.70 -6.14 27.00
N ILE A 105 27.79 -7.12 27.05
CA ILE A 105 27.81 -8.16 28.10
C ILE A 105 29.05 -9.05 27.93
N THR A 106 29.38 -9.45 26.69
CA THR A 106 30.58 -10.28 26.42
C THR A 106 31.90 -9.56 26.67
N PHE A 107 31.93 -8.22 26.61
CA PHE A 107 33.15 -7.44 26.85
C PHE A 107 33.36 -7.15 28.35
N THR A 108 32.29 -7.16 29.15
CA THR A 108 32.36 -6.92 30.61
C THR A 108 32.59 -8.17 31.45
N ALA A 109 32.56 -9.38 30.85
CA ALA A 109 32.81 -10.66 31.50
C ALA A 109 34.22 -11.16 31.20
#